data_AF-I1GKK8-F1
#
_entry.id   AF-I1GKK8-F1
#
_cell.length_a   1.000
_cell.length_b   1.000
_cell.length_c   1.000
_cell.angle_alpha   90.00
_cell.angle_beta   90.00
_cell.angle_gamma   90.00
#
_symmetry.space_group_name_H-M   'P 1'
#
loop_
_entity.id
_entity.type
_entity.pdbx_description
1 polymer ?
#
loop_
_entity_poly.entity_id
_entity_poly.type
_entity_poly.pdbx_seq_one_letter_code
_entity_poly.pdbx_strand_id
1 'polypeptide(L)'
;MSLLSSVVACCLPPPTSAAPPRLLNNKDHRPRTVGRRDLVLRSSELATLAAIFHFSGTKPSYLGVQKNPPSLALCPATNNCVSTSEKISDSNHYAPPWNYNPNDGRRGKPISKDEAMKELIEVVTKTKPDNFSPRVVEKGDDYIRVEYESPIFGFVDDVEFWFPPGKKSIVQYRSASRSGFIDFNANKKRVKALRLALEKKGWASESSF
;
A
#
# COMPACT_ATOMS: atom_id res chain seq x y z
N MET A 1 55.55 -11.57 54.88
CA MET A 1 54.30 -12.18 55.38
C MET A 1 53.86 -13.26 54.40
N SER A 2 53.95 -14.50 54.87
CA SER A 2 53.50 -15.72 54.19
C SER A 2 52.02 -15.70 53.89
N LEU A 3 51.60 -16.29 52.77
CA LEU A 3 50.40 -17.11 52.73
C LEU A 3 50.70 -18.37 51.91
N LEU A 4 50.63 -19.50 52.61
CA LEU A 4 50.72 -20.87 52.13
C LEU A 4 49.33 -21.50 52.29
N SER A 5 49.04 -22.41 51.36
CA SER A 5 48.28 -23.66 51.53
C SER A 5 46.74 -23.65 51.52
N SER A 6 46.19 -24.41 50.56
CA SER A 6 45.44 -25.68 50.75
C SER A 6 44.40 -25.84 49.62
N VAL A 7 44.72 -26.55 48.53
CA VAL A 7 44.47 -27.99 48.27
C VAL A 7 43.06 -28.46 48.66
N VAL A 8 42.23 -28.72 47.64
CA VAL A 8 41.11 -29.67 47.72
C VAL A 8 41.29 -30.67 46.57
N ALA A 9 41.53 -31.92 46.94
CA ALA A 9 41.54 -33.08 46.06
C ALA A 9 40.11 -33.60 45.89
N CYS A 10 39.72 -33.94 44.67
CA CYS A 10 38.56 -34.81 44.42
C CYS A 10 38.93 -35.91 43.45
N CYS A 11 38.59 -37.12 43.86
CA CYS A 11 38.99 -38.43 43.37
C CYS A 11 38.57 -38.72 41.92
N LEU A 12 39.46 -39.39 41.18
CA LEU A 12 39.20 -40.06 39.91
C LEU A 12 38.51 -41.43 40.15
N PRO A 13 37.55 -41.85 39.31
CA PRO A 13 37.10 -43.24 39.25
C PRO A 13 38.06 -44.12 38.41
N PRO A 14 38.08 -45.46 38.66
CA PRO A 14 39.06 -46.39 38.08
C PRO A 14 38.79 -46.75 36.60
N PRO A 15 39.81 -47.26 35.88
CA PRO A 15 39.68 -47.63 34.47
C PRO A 15 38.95 -48.97 34.33
N THR A 16 37.94 -49.03 33.45
CA THR A 16 37.33 -50.30 33.04
C THR A 16 37.88 -50.77 31.71
N SER A 17 38.24 -52.05 31.70
CA SER A 17 38.91 -52.84 30.66
C SER A 17 38.31 -52.69 29.28
N ALA A 18 39.17 -52.49 28.28
CA ALA A 18 38.86 -52.69 26.87
C ALA A 18 38.61 -54.18 26.57
N ALA A 19 37.67 -54.45 25.67
CA ALA A 19 37.43 -55.75 25.03
C ALA A 19 37.32 -55.56 23.50
N PRO A 20 37.67 -56.57 22.69
CA PRO A 20 38.13 -56.39 21.30
C PRO A 20 36.98 -56.21 20.28
N PRO A 21 37.27 -55.70 19.06
CA PRO A 21 36.25 -55.37 18.09
C PRO A 21 35.63 -56.64 17.48
N ARG A 22 34.29 -56.73 17.48
CA ARG A 22 33.56 -57.68 16.63
C ARG A 22 33.15 -56.99 15.34
N LEU A 23 33.66 -57.53 14.25
CA LEU A 23 33.35 -57.18 12.86
C LEU A 23 31.91 -57.60 12.48
N LEU A 24 31.25 -56.67 11.78
CA LEU A 24 30.18 -56.82 10.79
C LEU A 24 28.79 -57.30 11.27
N ASN A 25 27.79 -56.40 11.15
CA ASN A 25 26.74 -56.61 10.15
C ASN A 25 26.08 -55.28 9.75
N ASN A 26 26.26 -54.90 8.49
CA ASN A 26 25.71 -53.70 7.88
C ASN A 26 24.23 -53.97 7.55
N LYS A 27 23.29 -53.50 8.39
CA LYS A 27 21.87 -53.48 8.01
C LYS A 27 21.58 -52.20 7.25
N ASP A 28 21.47 -52.36 5.94
CA ASP A 28 20.94 -51.42 4.95
C ASP A 28 19.88 -50.48 5.54
N HIS A 29 20.26 -49.21 5.76
CA HIS A 29 19.28 -48.13 5.78
C HIS A 29 18.89 -47.83 4.33
N ARG A 30 17.96 -48.63 3.78
CA ARG A 30 17.26 -48.22 2.57
C ARG A 30 16.49 -46.93 2.87
N PRO A 31 16.73 -45.83 2.14
CA PRO A 31 15.88 -44.65 2.26
C PRO A 31 14.45 -45.07 1.94
N ARG A 32 13.52 -44.74 2.84
CA ARG A 32 12.09 -44.91 2.59
C ARG A 32 11.75 -44.11 1.33
N THR A 33 11.56 -44.79 0.22
CA THR A 33 10.98 -44.22 -0.99
C THR A 33 9.57 -43.76 -0.64
N VAL A 34 9.41 -42.47 -0.41
CA VAL A 34 8.10 -41.83 -0.32
C VAL A 34 7.44 -42.02 -1.68
N GLY A 35 6.37 -42.82 -1.69
CA GLY A 35 5.63 -43.09 -2.92
C GLY A 35 5.07 -41.79 -3.48
N ARG A 36 5.13 -41.62 -4.81
CA ARG A 36 4.55 -40.48 -5.55
C ARG A 36 3.10 -40.16 -5.16
N ARG A 37 2.37 -41.12 -4.60
CA ARG A 37 0.98 -41.00 -4.14
C ARG A 37 0.84 -40.33 -2.76
N ASP A 38 1.82 -40.48 -1.86
CA ASP A 38 1.81 -39.83 -0.54
C ASP A 38 2.24 -38.36 -0.61
N LEU A 39 3.04 -37.99 -1.62
CA LEU A 39 3.40 -36.59 -1.86
C LEU A 39 2.20 -35.78 -2.38
N VAL A 40 1.33 -36.40 -3.17
CA VAL A 40 0.14 -35.76 -3.78
C VAL A 40 -0.96 -35.51 -2.75
N LEU A 41 -1.07 -36.36 -1.72
CA LEU A 41 -2.10 -36.22 -0.68
C LEU A 41 -1.70 -35.29 0.48
N ARG A 42 -0.42 -34.93 0.61
CA ARG A 42 0.03 -33.89 1.56
C ARG A 42 0.16 -32.49 0.94
N SER A 43 0.18 -32.39 -0.38
CA SER A 43 0.17 -31.09 -1.09
C SER A 43 -1.20 -30.43 -1.12
N SER A 44 -2.28 -31.17 -0.91
CA SER A 44 -3.66 -30.65 -0.94
C SER A 44 -4.05 -29.81 0.27
N GLU A 45 -3.38 -29.95 1.42
CA GLU A 45 -3.63 -29.09 2.60
C GLU A 45 -2.85 -27.76 2.56
N LEU A 46 -1.78 -27.69 1.77
CA LEU A 46 -1.01 -26.46 1.56
C LEU A 46 -1.50 -25.64 0.36
N ALA A 47 -2.16 -26.28 -0.62
CA ALA A 47 -2.71 -25.59 -1.79
C ALA A 47 -3.97 -24.77 -1.49
N THR A 48 -4.69 -25.07 -0.40
CA THR A 48 -5.94 -24.37 -0.01
C THR A 48 -5.70 -23.07 0.75
N LEU A 49 -4.53 -22.87 1.36
CA LEU A 49 -4.15 -21.60 2.01
C LEU A 49 -3.73 -20.50 1.02
N ALA A 50 -3.62 -20.81 -0.27
CA ALA A 50 -3.35 -19.87 -1.35
C ALA A 50 -4.63 -19.38 -2.06
N ALA A 51 -5.81 -19.54 -1.45
CA ALA A 51 -6.95 -18.66 -1.73
C ALA A 51 -6.60 -17.27 -1.17
N ILE A 52 -5.72 -16.57 -1.89
CA ILE A 52 -5.24 -15.23 -1.59
C ILE A 52 -6.48 -14.36 -1.38
N PHE A 53 -6.66 -13.89 -0.16
CA PHE A 53 -7.69 -12.93 0.21
C PHE A 53 -7.53 -11.67 -0.67
N HIS A 54 -8.26 -11.60 -1.79
CA HIS A 54 -8.26 -10.45 -2.69
C HIS A 54 -9.48 -9.59 -2.35
N PHE A 55 -9.33 -8.72 -1.36
CA PHE A 55 -10.40 -7.86 -0.87
C PHE A 55 -10.55 -6.58 -1.73
N SER A 56 -10.70 -6.75 -3.04
CA SER A 56 -10.84 -5.60 -3.95
C SER A 56 -12.11 -4.80 -3.68
N GLY A 57 -13.20 -5.46 -3.25
CA GLY A 57 -14.51 -4.82 -3.12
C GLY A 57 -15.13 -4.45 -4.47
N THR A 58 -16.43 -4.18 -4.47
CA THR A 58 -17.16 -3.77 -5.70
C THR A 58 -16.96 -2.29 -5.97
N LYS A 59 -16.72 -1.90 -7.23
CA LYS A 59 -16.69 -0.49 -7.64
C LYS A 59 -18.02 0.19 -7.25
N PRO A 60 -18.00 1.27 -6.45
CA PRO A 60 -19.21 1.99 -6.09
C PRO A 60 -19.88 2.61 -7.33
N SER A 61 -21.22 2.56 -7.40
CA SER A 61 -21.99 3.09 -8.54
C SER A 61 -22.07 4.62 -8.58
N TYR A 62 -21.78 5.28 -7.46
CA TYR A 62 -21.85 6.73 -7.31
C TYR A 62 -20.56 7.46 -7.71
N LEU A 63 -19.52 6.76 -8.16
CA LEU A 63 -18.28 7.39 -8.63
C LEU A 63 -18.52 8.24 -9.89
N GLY A 64 -17.69 9.24 -10.09
CA GLY A 64 -17.78 10.23 -11.16
C GLY A 64 -18.27 11.59 -10.68
N VAL A 65 -18.39 12.50 -11.64
CA VAL A 65 -18.87 13.87 -11.40
C VAL A 65 -20.39 13.84 -11.19
N GLN A 66 -20.82 14.26 -10.01
CA GLN A 66 -22.22 14.43 -9.64
C GLN A 66 -22.81 15.62 -10.39
N LYS A 67 -24.11 15.59 -10.71
CA LYS A 67 -24.70 16.60 -11.60
C LYS A 67 -25.19 17.88 -10.90
N ASN A 68 -25.54 17.82 -9.60
CA ASN A 68 -26.28 18.90 -8.92
C ASN A 68 -25.84 19.08 -7.44
N PRO A 69 -24.99 20.08 -7.12
CA PRO A 69 -24.14 20.82 -8.06
C PRO A 69 -23.03 19.91 -8.64
N PRO A 70 -22.35 20.33 -9.72
CA PRO A 70 -21.17 19.63 -10.22
C PRO A 70 -20.07 19.49 -9.16
N SER A 71 -19.84 18.28 -8.68
CA SER A 71 -18.79 17.95 -7.70
C SER A 71 -18.38 16.48 -7.79
N LEU A 72 -17.31 16.10 -7.11
CA LEU A 72 -17.05 14.67 -6.86
C LEU A 72 -18.00 14.17 -5.77
N ALA A 73 -18.10 12.85 -5.63
CA ALA A 73 -18.87 12.24 -4.56
C ALA A 73 -18.35 12.68 -3.18
N LEU A 74 -19.24 12.69 -2.19
CA LEU A 74 -18.86 12.88 -0.80
C LEU A 74 -18.20 11.61 -0.25
N CYS A 75 -17.45 11.77 0.82
CA CYS A 75 -16.91 10.69 1.60
C CYS A 75 -18.03 10.01 2.39
N PRO A 76 -17.97 8.67 2.53
CA PRO A 76 -18.74 8.00 3.56
C PRO A 76 -18.30 8.50 4.95
N ALA A 77 -19.11 8.22 5.99
CA ALA A 77 -18.79 8.60 7.37
C ALA A 77 -17.56 7.87 7.97
N THR A 78 -16.94 6.96 7.22
CA THR A 78 -15.79 6.18 7.63
C THR A 78 -14.47 6.91 7.35
N ASN A 79 -13.47 6.72 8.21
CA ASN A 79 -12.19 7.44 8.17
C ASN A 79 -11.22 6.98 7.05
N ASN A 80 -11.75 6.36 5.99
CA ASN A 80 -11.01 5.80 4.86
C ASN A 80 -11.22 6.61 3.56
N CYS A 81 -11.55 7.89 3.69
CA CYS A 81 -11.81 8.76 2.56
C CYS A 81 -11.30 10.18 2.79
N VAL A 82 -10.86 10.81 1.69
CA VAL A 82 -10.56 12.23 1.61
C VAL A 82 -11.19 12.77 0.33
N SER A 83 -11.85 13.92 0.39
CA SER A 83 -12.45 14.58 -0.77
C SER A 83 -12.38 16.09 -0.64
N THR A 84 -12.17 16.75 -1.78
CA THR A 84 -12.22 18.22 -1.88
C THR A 84 -13.65 18.75 -1.91
N SER A 85 -14.64 17.88 -2.09
CA SER A 85 -16.06 18.24 -2.10
C SER A 85 -16.67 18.29 -0.68
N GLU A 86 -15.89 17.92 0.34
CA GLU A 86 -16.32 17.97 1.74
C GLU A 86 -16.36 19.38 2.30
N LYS A 87 -17.04 19.54 3.43
CA LYS A 87 -17.04 20.80 4.16
C LYS A 87 -15.66 21.05 4.76
N ILE A 88 -15.17 22.29 4.65
CA ILE A 88 -13.88 22.73 5.23
C ILE A 88 -13.80 22.44 6.75
N SER A 89 -14.93 22.47 7.45
CA SER A 89 -15.02 22.14 8.88
C SER A 89 -14.79 20.66 9.20
N ASP A 90 -14.91 19.76 8.22
CA ASP A 90 -14.63 18.34 8.38
C ASP A 90 -13.14 18.06 8.14
N SER A 91 -12.32 18.28 9.18
CA SER A 91 -10.88 18.04 9.11
C SER A 91 -10.49 16.57 8.89
N ASN A 92 -11.43 15.63 9.02
CA ASN A 92 -11.18 14.22 8.81
C ASN A 92 -11.27 13.83 7.34
N HIS A 93 -12.21 14.41 6.59
CA HIS A 93 -12.43 14.04 5.19
C HIS A 93 -12.02 15.15 4.21
N TYR A 94 -11.99 16.41 4.64
CA TYR A 94 -11.67 17.52 3.76
C TYR A 94 -10.17 17.59 3.43
N ALA A 95 -9.87 17.89 2.18
CA ALA A 95 -8.59 18.39 1.75
C ALA A 95 -8.76 19.50 0.69
N PRO A 96 -7.90 20.52 0.66
CA PRO A 96 -8.00 21.59 -0.33
C PRO A 96 -7.68 21.07 -1.73
N PRO A 97 -8.35 21.57 -2.79
CA PRO A 97 -8.01 21.23 -4.16
C PRO A 97 -6.61 21.73 -4.52
N TRP A 98 -6.11 21.25 -5.65
CA TRP A 98 -4.83 21.68 -6.17
C TRP A 98 -5.01 22.64 -7.32
N ASN A 99 -4.16 23.65 -7.36
CA ASN A 99 -4.03 24.60 -8.45
C ASN A 99 -2.78 24.25 -9.27
N TYR A 100 -2.94 24.04 -10.56
CA TYR A 100 -1.83 23.75 -11.47
C TYR A 100 -1.18 25.00 -12.08
N ASN A 101 -1.84 26.17 -11.95
CA ASN A 101 -1.32 27.50 -12.29
C ASN A 101 -1.54 28.51 -11.15
N PRO A 102 -0.94 28.30 -9.97
CA PRO A 102 -1.01 29.27 -8.87
C PRO A 102 -0.33 30.59 -9.26
N ASN A 103 -0.94 31.73 -8.88
CA ASN A 103 -0.41 33.07 -9.18
C ASN A 103 0.94 33.35 -8.50
N ASP A 104 1.15 32.75 -7.32
CA ASP A 104 2.31 32.88 -6.45
C ASP A 104 3.24 31.66 -6.49
N GLY A 105 2.97 30.70 -7.39
CA GLY A 105 3.74 29.47 -7.45
C GLY A 105 5.09 29.62 -8.13
N ARG A 106 5.90 28.56 -7.97
CA ARG A 106 7.25 28.46 -8.56
C ARG A 106 7.26 28.32 -10.08
N ARG A 107 6.08 28.27 -10.73
CA ARG A 107 5.93 28.03 -12.16
C ARG A 107 5.94 29.36 -12.91
N GLY A 108 6.92 29.54 -13.80
CA GLY A 108 7.08 30.80 -14.55
C GLY A 108 6.09 31.01 -15.71
N LYS A 109 5.45 29.96 -16.23
CA LYS A 109 4.46 30.04 -17.32
C LYS A 109 3.25 29.16 -17.01
N PRO A 110 2.00 29.65 -17.19
CA PRO A 110 0.82 28.82 -17.03
C PRO A 110 0.80 27.69 -18.07
N ILE A 111 0.32 26.52 -17.66
CA ILE A 111 0.11 25.35 -18.50
C ILE A 111 -1.38 25.15 -18.82
N SER A 112 -1.65 24.47 -19.92
CA SER A 112 -2.99 24.05 -20.30
C SER A 112 -3.51 22.92 -19.40
N LYS A 113 -4.83 22.72 -19.39
CA LYS A 113 -5.48 21.58 -18.70
C LYS A 113 -4.88 20.23 -19.16
N ASP A 114 -4.63 20.07 -20.46
CA ASP A 114 -4.13 18.80 -21.00
C ASP A 114 -2.69 18.51 -20.57
N GLU A 115 -1.86 19.55 -20.46
CA GLU A 115 -0.51 19.45 -19.88
C GLU A 115 -0.57 19.11 -18.39
N ALA A 116 -1.47 19.77 -17.64
CA ALA A 116 -1.69 19.47 -16.23
C ALA A 116 -2.16 18.00 -16.03
N MET A 117 -3.03 17.52 -16.91
CA MET A 117 -3.51 16.14 -16.88
C MET A 117 -2.38 15.14 -17.15
N LYS A 118 -1.46 15.45 -18.08
CA LYS A 118 -0.26 14.64 -18.32
C LYS A 118 0.67 14.62 -17.11
N GLU A 119 0.94 15.78 -16.52
CA GLU A 119 1.77 15.89 -15.31
C GLU A 119 1.17 15.09 -14.14
N LEU A 120 -0.16 15.15 -13.96
CA LEU A 120 -0.86 14.41 -12.94
C LEU A 120 -0.76 12.89 -13.14
N ILE A 121 -1.01 12.40 -14.36
CA ILE A 121 -0.87 10.96 -14.69
C ILE A 121 0.58 10.51 -14.46
N GLU A 122 1.57 11.32 -14.85
CA GLU A 122 2.98 11.01 -14.61
C GLU A 122 3.28 10.87 -13.11
N VAL A 123 2.79 11.82 -12.28
CA VAL A 123 2.98 11.75 -10.83
C VAL A 123 2.28 10.54 -10.24
N VAL A 124 1.02 10.30 -10.60
CA VAL A 124 0.22 9.17 -10.09
C VAL A 124 0.89 7.84 -10.41
N THR A 125 1.41 7.67 -11.62
CA THR A 125 2.06 6.42 -12.03
C THR A 125 3.43 6.20 -11.40
N LYS A 126 4.19 7.27 -11.11
CA LYS A 126 5.52 7.20 -10.48
C LYS A 126 5.47 7.14 -8.96
N THR A 127 4.49 7.77 -8.32
CA THR A 127 4.37 7.87 -6.87
C THR A 127 3.59 6.69 -6.32
N LYS A 128 4.28 5.80 -5.60
CA LYS A 128 3.72 4.59 -4.98
C LYS A 128 3.77 4.69 -3.44
N PRO A 129 2.87 5.46 -2.81
CA PRO A 129 2.81 5.57 -1.36
C PRO A 129 2.44 4.21 -0.77
N ASP A 130 3.12 3.81 0.31
CA ASP A 130 2.93 2.52 0.99
C ASP A 130 2.96 1.29 0.05
N ASN A 131 3.72 1.38 -1.05
CA ASN A 131 3.85 0.36 -2.10
C ASN A 131 2.54 -0.03 -2.80
N PHE A 132 1.52 0.82 -2.76
CA PHE A 132 0.31 0.61 -3.56
C PHE A 132 0.63 0.68 -5.06
N SER A 133 -0.05 -0.15 -5.84
CA SER A 133 0.09 -0.17 -7.30
C SER A 133 -1.02 0.66 -7.95
N PRO A 134 -0.70 1.81 -8.57
CA PRO A 134 -1.67 2.62 -9.29
C PRO A 134 -2.00 2.03 -10.66
N ARG A 135 -3.27 2.05 -11.05
CA ARG A 135 -3.76 1.70 -12.38
C ARG A 135 -4.78 2.74 -12.83
N VAL A 136 -4.46 3.49 -13.90
CA VAL A 136 -5.44 4.38 -14.54
C VAL A 136 -6.46 3.52 -15.26
N VAL A 137 -7.71 3.59 -14.79
CA VAL A 137 -8.81 2.75 -15.29
C VAL A 137 -9.84 3.54 -16.09
N GLU A 138 -9.80 4.86 -15.99
CA GLU A 138 -10.69 5.75 -16.73
C GLU A 138 -10.00 7.07 -16.97
N LYS A 139 -10.13 7.57 -18.21
CA LYS A 139 -9.58 8.85 -18.62
C LYS A 139 -10.54 9.47 -19.63
N GLY A 140 -11.21 10.54 -19.21
CA GLY A 140 -11.99 11.42 -20.07
C GLY A 140 -11.25 12.74 -20.34
N ASP A 141 -11.98 13.73 -20.84
CA ASP A 141 -11.43 15.04 -21.18
C ASP A 141 -11.15 15.91 -19.95
N ASP A 142 -11.92 15.74 -18.89
CA ASP A 142 -11.86 16.51 -17.65
C ASP A 142 -11.83 15.63 -16.40
N TYR A 143 -11.77 14.31 -16.56
CA TYR A 143 -11.88 13.35 -15.46
C TYR A 143 -10.88 12.20 -15.61
N ILE A 144 -10.27 11.80 -14.51
CA ILE A 144 -9.41 10.62 -14.42
C ILE A 144 -9.83 9.81 -13.19
N ARG A 145 -9.91 8.49 -13.34
CA ARG A 145 -10.02 7.55 -12.22
C ARG A 145 -8.86 6.59 -12.20
N VAL A 146 -8.31 6.40 -11.01
CA VAL A 146 -7.16 5.55 -10.74
C VAL A 146 -7.51 4.60 -9.61
N GLU A 147 -7.25 3.33 -9.81
CA GLU A 147 -7.35 2.31 -8.76
C GLU A 147 -5.97 2.12 -8.14
N TYR A 148 -5.90 2.21 -6.81
CA TYR A 148 -4.70 1.91 -6.05
C TYR A 148 -4.92 0.59 -5.31
N GLU A 149 -4.12 -0.42 -5.65
CA GLU A 149 -4.21 -1.75 -5.05
C GLU A 149 -3.12 -1.95 -3.99
N SER A 150 -3.51 -2.45 -2.82
CA SER A 150 -2.57 -2.74 -1.73
C SER A 150 -1.79 -4.04 -1.98
N PRO A 151 -0.49 -4.10 -1.67
CA PRO A 151 0.37 -5.20 -2.07
C PRO A 151 0.12 -6.53 -1.33
N ILE A 152 -0.47 -6.49 -0.13
CA ILE A 152 -0.58 -7.67 0.76
C ILE A 152 -1.99 -8.28 0.71
N PHE A 153 -3.02 -7.44 0.75
CA PHE A 153 -4.41 -7.87 0.93
C PHE A 153 -5.31 -7.57 -0.29
N GLY A 154 -4.75 -6.95 -1.34
CA GLY A 154 -5.51 -6.62 -2.55
C GLY A 154 -6.65 -5.63 -2.33
N PHE A 155 -6.60 -4.83 -1.26
CA PHE A 155 -7.56 -3.74 -1.06
C PHE A 155 -7.43 -2.72 -2.18
N VAL A 156 -8.56 -2.31 -2.76
CA VAL A 156 -8.59 -1.30 -3.81
C VAL A 156 -9.19 -0.01 -3.29
N ASP A 157 -8.46 1.08 -3.51
CA ASP A 157 -8.91 2.44 -3.32
C ASP A 157 -9.17 3.09 -4.68
N ASP A 158 -10.31 3.75 -4.84
CA ASP A 158 -10.61 4.57 -6.01
C ASP A 158 -10.16 6.01 -5.73
N VAL A 159 -9.33 6.53 -6.64
CA VAL A 159 -8.88 7.93 -6.64
C VAL A 159 -9.39 8.60 -7.90
N GLU A 160 -10.16 9.67 -7.71
CA GLU A 160 -10.81 10.43 -8.76
C GLU A 160 -10.18 11.81 -8.82
N PHE A 161 -9.91 12.28 -10.02
CA PHE A 161 -9.45 13.64 -10.30
C PHE A 161 -10.39 14.25 -11.32
N TRP A 162 -10.88 15.44 -11.01
CA TRP A 162 -11.79 16.19 -11.87
C TRP A 162 -11.25 17.60 -12.09
N PHE A 163 -11.28 18.05 -13.34
CA PHE A 163 -10.86 19.36 -13.79
C PHE A 163 -12.12 20.17 -14.14
N PRO A 164 -12.71 20.92 -13.19
CA PRO A 164 -13.96 21.61 -13.42
C PRO A 164 -13.84 22.59 -14.59
N PRO A 165 -14.88 22.72 -15.43
CA PRO A 165 -14.89 23.75 -16.46
C PRO A 165 -14.88 25.14 -15.81
N GLY A 166 -14.16 26.07 -16.42
CA GLY A 166 -14.10 27.46 -15.97
C GLY A 166 -12.74 28.09 -16.16
N LYS A 167 -12.58 29.29 -15.58
CA LYS A 167 -11.33 30.07 -15.65
C LYS A 167 -10.30 29.67 -14.59
N LYS A 168 -10.74 28.96 -13.53
CA LYS A 168 -9.86 28.54 -12.43
C LYS A 168 -9.03 27.33 -12.87
N SER A 169 -7.73 27.37 -12.62
CA SER A 169 -6.82 26.26 -12.92
C SER A 169 -6.77 25.23 -11.78
N ILE A 170 -7.94 24.74 -11.37
CA ILE A 170 -8.10 23.85 -10.21
C ILE A 170 -8.35 22.40 -10.61
N VAL A 171 -7.92 21.49 -9.75
CA VAL A 171 -8.22 20.05 -9.77
C VAL A 171 -8.87 19.68 -8.46
N GLN A 172 -10.10 19.20 -8.56
CA GLN A 172 -10.84 18.56 -7.48
C GLN A 172 -10.44 17.08 -7.42
N TYR A 173 -10.41 16.50 -6.24
CA TYR A 173 -10.07 15.08 -6.10
C TYR A 173 -10.80 14.41 -4.95
N ARG A 174 -10.87 13.08 -5.05
CA ARG A 174 -11.38 12.19 -4.02
C ARG A 174 -10.52 10.95 -3.98
N SER A 175 -10.14 10.49 -2.80
CA SER A 175 -9.40 9.24 -2.57
C SER A 175 -10.15 8.45 -1.50
N ALA A 176 -10.70 7.30 -1.86
CA ALA A 176 -11.51 6.50 -0.95
C ALA A 176 -11.33 5.00 -1.14
N SER A 177 -11.30 4.25 -0.04
CA SER A 177 -11.31 2.78 -0.09
C SER A 177 -12.69 2.25 -0.49
N ARG A 178 -12.73 1.15 -1.27
CA ARG A 178 -14.00 0.48 -1.65
C ARG A 178 -14.69 -0.20 -0.48
N SER A 179 -13.91 -0.69 0.48
CA SER A 179 -14.39 -1.46 1.62
C SER A 179 -13.52 -1.25 2.84
N GLY A 180 -14.05 -1.60 4.01
CA GLY A 180 -13.38 -1.42 5.30
C GLY A 180 -13.74 -0.10 5.98
N PHE A 181 -13.46 -0.01 7.27
CA PHE A 181 -13.78 1.17 8.10
C PHE A 181 -12.55 2.06 8.39
N ILE A 182 -11.36 1.47 8.34
CA ILE A 182 -10.08 2.12 8.69
C ILE A 182 -9.03 1.70 7.67
N ASP A 183 -8.36 2.67 7.06
CA ASP A 183 -7.32 2.50 6.04
C ASP A 183 -5.90 2.84 6.56
N PHE A 184 -5.73 3.01 7.87
CA PHE A 184 -4.50 3.53 8.49
C PHE A 184 -4.01 4.85 7.89
N ASN A 185 -4.95 5.71 7.50
CA ASN A 185 -4.75 6.97 6.80
C ASN A 185 -4.07 6.81 5.42
N ALA A 186 -4.16 5.65 4.77
CA ALA A 186 -3.57 5.42 3.45
C ALA A 186 -4.03 6.45 2.41
N ASN A 187 -5.33 6.79 2.39
CA ASN A 187 -5.87 7.79 1.48
C ASN A 187 -5.29 9.18 1.75
N LYS A 188 -5.20 9.61 3.01
CA LYS A 188 -4.55 10.88 3.41
C LYS A 188 -3.07 10.92 3.04
N LYS A 189 -2.33 9.84 3.33
CA LYS A 189 -0.90 9.71 2.99
C LYS A 189 -0.70 9.78 1.48
N ARG A 190 -1.57 9.14 0.70
CA ARG A 190 -1.54 9.15 -0.76
C ARG A 190 -1.72 10.55 -1.31
N VAL A 191 -2.79 11.24 -0.92
CA VAL A 191 -3.04 12.64 -1.33
C VAL A 191 -1.86 13.52 -0.95
N LYS A 192 -1.31 13.37 0.26
CA LYS A 192 -0.12 14.11 0.70
C LYS A 192 1.10 13.84 -0.18
N ALA A 193 1.37 12.58 -0.52
CA ALA A 193 2.51 12.20 -1.35
C ALA A 193 2.39 12.73 -2.78
N LEU A 194 1.19 12.64 -3.36
CA LEU A 194 0.88 13.18 -4.68
C LEU A 194 1.02 14.70 -4.69
N ARG A 195 0.49 15.40 -3.68
CA ARG A 195 0.65 16.85 -3.52
C ARG A 195 2.12 17.25 -3.52
N LEU A 196 2.94 16.62 -2.68
CA LEU A 196 4.37 16.94 -2.58
C LEU A 196 5.12 16.69 -3.91
N ALA A 197 4.71 15.70 -4.70
CA ALA A 197 5.28 15.44 -6.02
C ALA A 197 4.82 16.47 -7.06
N LEU A 198 3.57 16.90 -7.03
CA LEU A 198 3.02 17.95 -7.89
C LEU A 198 3.59 19.34 -7.56
N GLU A 199 3.85 19.63 -6.29
CA GLU A 199 4.48 20.88 -5.85
C GLU A 199 5.88 21.06 -6.46
N LYS A 200 6.62 19.96 -6.69
CA LYS A 200 7.90 20.00 -7.41
C LYS A 200 7.74 20.39 -8.88
N LYS A 201 6.56 20.16 -9.47
CA LYS A 201 6.20 20.62 -10.81
C LYS A 201 5.63 22.04 -10.81
N GLY A 202 5.43 22.67 -9.65
CA GLY A 202 4.92 24.03 -9.52
C GLY A 202 3.40 24.13 -9.30
N TRP A 203 2.76 23.02 -8.94
CA TRP A 203 1.39 23.04 -8.42
C TRP A 203 1.38 23.56 -6.98
N ALA A 204 0.21 23.97 -6.48
CA ALA A 204 0.03 24.34 -5.08
C ALA A 204 -1.34 23.86 -4.58
N SER A 205 -1.47 23.68 -3.26
CA SER A 205 -2.79 23.58 -2.64
C SER A 205 -3.40 24.96 -2.50
N GLU A 206 -4.69 25.09 -2.79
CA GLU A 206 -5.42 26.33 -2.52
C GLU A 206 -5.42 26.61 -1.00
N SER A 207 -4.95 27.79 -0.62
CA SER A 207 -4.76 28.21 0.78
C SER A 207 -5.98 28.92 1.36
N SER A 208 -6.96 29.29 0.53
CA SER A 208 -8.16 30.02 0.93
C SER A 208 -9.31 29.81 -0.05
N PHE A 209 -10.52 29.69 0.49
CA PHE A 209 -11.78 29.79 -0.22
C PHE A 209 -12.64 30.88 0.40
#